data_AF-A0A961EVF9-F1
#
_entry.id   AF-A0A961EVF9-F1
#
_cell.length_a   1.000
_cell.length_b   1.000
_cell.length_c   1.000
_cell.angle_alpha   90.00
_cell.angle_beta   90.00
_cell.angle_gamma   90.00
#
_symmetry.space_group_name_H-M   'P 1'
#
loop_
_entity.id
_entity.type
_entity.pdbx_description
1 polymer ?
#
loop_
_entity_poly.entity_id
_entity_poly.type
_entity_poly.pdbx_seq_one_letter_code
_entity_poly.pdbx_strand_id
1 'polypeptide(L)'
;MSEVRTRFAPSPSGFLHIGGARTALFNYLYAKACGGSFVLRVEDTDQERSTRESEDIILDSLAWLGIKGDEGVREGGPYGPYRQSERLDHYQKYTDDLVKNGLAYPCFCTTEELEQKQNRSKQLGIPH
;
A
#
# COMPACT_ATOMS: atom_id res chain seq x y z
N MET A 1 0.72 19.93 19.45
CA MET A 1 0.04 18.85 18.73
C MET A 1 0.97 18.36 17.63
N SER A 2 1.06 17.06 17.40
CA SER A 2 1.80 16.52 16.25
C SER A 2 1.11 16.95 14.95
N GLU A 3 1.90 17.21 13.91
CA GLU A 3 1.36 17.51 12.57
C GLU A 3 0.47 16.35 12.08
N VAL A 4 -0.70 16.67 11.54
CA VAL A 4 -1.59 15.68 10.93
C VAL A 4 -0.97 15.22 9.61
N ARG A 5 -0.84 13.91 9.42
CA ARG A 5 -0.33 13.31 8.18
C ARG A 5 -1.27 12.20 7.74
N THR A 6 -1.84 12.34 6.55
CA THR A 6 -2.71 11.32 5.95
C THR A 6 -2.04 10.72 4.72
N ARG A 7 -2.51 9.56 4.26
CA ARG A 7 -2.05 8.98 2.99
C ARG A 7 -3.18 8.35 2.19
N PHE A 8 -3.09 8.51 0.87
CA PHE A 8 -3.78 7.67 -0.10
C PHE A 8 -2.77 6.69 -0.70
N ALA A 9 -3.11 5.40 -0.64
CA ALA A 9 -2.21 4.30 -0.94
C ALA A 9 -2.80 3.35 -1.99
N PRO A 10 -2.87 3.76 -3.28
CA PRO A 10 -3.43 2.93 -4.32
C PRO A 10 -2.47 1.84 -4.78
N SER A 11 -2.99 0.65 -5.04
CA SER A 11 -2.30 -0.38 -5.84
C SER A 11 -2.56 -0.11 -7.32
N PRO A 12 -1.51 -0.06 -8.18
CA PRO A 12 -1.65 0.29 -9.59
C PRO A 12 -2.11 -0.91 -10.43
N SER A 13 -3.29 -1.45 -10.13
CA SER A 13 -3.88 -2.63 -10.79
C SER A 13 -5.06 -2.30 -11.71
N GLY A 14 -5.11 -1.06 -12.22
CA GLY A 14 -6.17 -0.57 -13.08
C GLY A 14 -6.54 0.88 -12.79
N PHE A 15 -7.79 1.25 -13.09
CA PHE A 15 -8.28 2.63 -12.97
C PHE A 15 -8.63 3.03 -11.53
N LEU A 16 -8.55 4.33 -11.25
CA LEU A 16 -9.06 4.92 -10.02
C LEU A 16 -10.60 4.81 -9.97
N HIS A 17 -11.11 3.85 -9.20
CA HIS A 17 -12.55 3.72 -8.98
C HIS A 17 -13.08 4.77 -7.98
N ILE A 18 -14.40 5.00 -8.00
CA ILE A 18 -15.06 6.04 -7.20
C ILE A 18 -14.82 5.92 -5.69
N GLY A 19 -14.72 4.70 -5.17
CA GLY A 19 -14.38 4.44 -3.77
C GLY A 19 -12.97 4.89 -3.41
N GLY A 20 -12.01 4.69 -4.33
CA GLY A 20 -10.64 5.18 -4.20
C GLY A 20 -10.60 6.71 -4.23
N ALA A 21 -11.26 7.32 -5.21
CA ALA A 21 -11.35 8.78 -5.33
C ALA A 21 -11.96 9.42 -4.07
N ARG A 22 -13.04 8.84 -3.53
CA ARG A 22 -13.66 9.30 -2.27
C ARG A 22 -12.68 9.23 -1.10
N THR A 23 -11.92 8.15 -1.00
CA THR A 23 -10.93 7.95 0.06
C THR A 23 -9.79 8.97 -0.04
N ALA A 24 -9.27 9.19 -1.25
CA ALA A 24 -8.27 10.22 -1.52
C ALA A 24 -8.79 11.61 -1.13
N LEU A 25 -10.01 11.95 -1.55
CA LEU A 25 -10.65 13.23 -1.25
C LEU A 25 -10.78 13.48 0.26
N PHE A 26 -11.26 12.50 1.03
CA PHE A 26 -11.39 12.66 2.47
C PHE A 26 -10.05 12.83 3.19
N ASN A 27 -9.04 12.05 2.82
CA ASN A 27 -7.70 12.18 3.40
C ASN A 27 -7.06 13.53 3.04
N TYR A 28 -7.25 13.99 1.80
CA TYR A 28 -6.80 15.29 1.32
C TYR A 28 -7.47 16.44 2.08
N LEU A 29 -8.81 16.47 2.11
CA LEU A 29 -9.57 17.51 2.81
C LEU A 29 -9.27 17.55 4.30
N TYR A 30 -9.13 16.39 4.95
CA TYR A 30 -8.79 16.31 6.36
C TYR A 30 -7.39 16.87 6.64
N ALA A 31 -6.38 16.50 5.85
CA ALA A 31 -5.04 17.07 5.97
C ALA A 31 -5.06 18.58 5.78
N LYS A 32 -5.73 19.09 4.73
CA LYS A 32 -5.82 20.54 4.48
C LYS A 32 -6.57 21.29 5.58
N ALA A 33 -7.67 20.74 6.09
CA ALA A 33 -8.43 21.35 7.19
C ALA A 33 -7.59 21.46 8.48
N CYS A 34 -6.68 20.51 8.71
CA CYS A 34 -5.77 20.52 9.86
C CYS A 34 -4.43 21.23 9.61
N GLY A 35 -4.20 21.79 8.42
CA GLY A 35 -2.90 22.37 8.05
C GLY A 35 -1.76 21.33 8.03
N GLY A 36 -2.10 20.06 7.79
CA GLY A 36 -1.18 18.93 7.73
C GLY A 36 -0.81 18.51 6.31
N SER A 37 -0.13 17.36 6.20
CA SER A 37 0.41 16.84 4.94
C SER A 37 -0.40 15.66 4.40
N PHE A 38 -0.67 15.66 3.09
CA PHE A 38 -1.29 14.55 2.37
C PHE A 38 -0.27 13.81 1.50
N VAL A 39 -0.09 12.52 1.76
CA VAL A 39 0.93 11.68 1.10
C VAL A 39 0.31 10.74 0.05
N LEU A 40 0.90 10.67 -1.13
CA LEU A 40 0.59 9.68 -2.16
C LEU A 40 1.66 8.59 -2.16
N ARG A 41 1.28 7.34 -1.85
CA ARG A 41 2.22 6.20 -1.85
C ARG A 41 1.70 5.09 -2.73
N VAL A 42 2.50 4.63 -3.68
CA VAL A 42 2.10 3.56 -4.60
C VAL A 42 2.40 2.21 -3.95
N GLU A 43 1.37 1.35 -3.87
CA GLU A 43 1.43 0.01 -3.28
C GLU A 43 1.59 -1.03 -4.41
N ASP A 44 2.78 -1.07 -5.02
CA ASP A 44 3.15 -1.85 -6.21
C ASP A 44 3.94 -3.15 -5.89
N THR A 45 3.71 -3.75 -4.73
CA THR A 45 4.43 -4.97 -4.31
C THR A 45 3.99 -6.22 -5.06
N ASP A 46 2.76 -6.24 -5.60
CA ASP A 46 2.28 -7.30 -6.49
C ASP A 46 2.66 -6.95 -7.94
N GLN A 47 3.82 -7.42 -8.38
CA GLN A 47 4.37 -7.10 -9.71
C GLN A 47 3.52 -7.65 -10.86
N GLU A 48 2.77 -8.74 -10.66
CA GLU A 48 1.93 -9.31 -11.71
C GLU A 48 0.73 -8.42 -12.01
N ARG A 49 0.23 -7.72 -10.99
CA ARG A 49 -0.94 -6.85 -11.09
C ARG A 49 -0.59 -5.38 -11.23
N SER A 50 0.64 -4.98 -10.95
CA SER A 50 1.06 -3.58 -10.88
C SER A 50 1.72 -3.13 -12.17
N THR A 51 1.13 -2.16 -12.86
CA THR A 51 1.73 -1.59 -14.09
C THR A 51 2.00 -0.10 -13.95
N ARG A 52 3.03 0.39 -14.67
CA ARG A 52 3.38 1.82 -14.71
C ARG A 52 2.25 2.65 -15.31
N GLU A 53 1.57 2.11 -16.32
CA GLU A 53 0.44 2.75 -16.96
C GLU A 53 -0.72 2.95 -15.97
N SER A 54 -1.00 1.96 -15.13
CA SER A 54 -2.03 2.05 -14.10
C SER A 54 -1.66 3.06 -13.02
N GLU A 55 -0.39 3.11 -12.61
CA GLU A 55 0.14 4.14 -11.71
C GLU A 55 -0.10 5.54 -12.27
N ASP A 56 0.30 5.78 -13.52
CA ASP A 56 0.14 7.08 -14.16
C ASP A 56 -1.33 7.48 -14.32
N ILE A 57 -2.19 6.56 -14.75
CA ILE A 57 -3.64 6.79 -14.85
C ILE A 57 -4.22 7.23 -13.50
N ILE A 58 -3.82 6.59 -12.40
CA ILE A 58 -4.32 6.94 -11.06
C ILE A 58 -3.83 8.34 -10.66
N LEU A 59 -2.54 8.63 -10.83
CA LEU A 59 -1.95 9.93 -10.47
C LEU A 59 -2.53 11.07 -11.32
N ASP A 60 -2.74 10.84 -12.61
CA ASP A 60 -3.37 11.80 -13.52
C ASP A 60 -4.85 12.03 -13.17
N SER A 61 -5.58 10.97 -12.80
CA SER A 61 -6.96 11.08 -12.33
C SER A 61 -7.08 11.92 -11.06
N LEU A 62 -6.16 11.75 -10.11
CA LEU A 62 -6.10 12.57 -8.89
C LEU A 62 -5.78 14.03 -9.23
N ALA A 63 -4.80 14.27 -10.11
CA ALA A 63 -4.44 15.61 -10.55
C ALA A 63 -5.61 16.31 -11.26
N TRP A 64 -6.36 15.60 -12.09
CA TRP A 64 -7.57 16.11 -12.76
C TRP A 64 -8.67 16.49 -11.76
N LEU A 65 -8.83 15.71 -10.68
CA LEU A 65 -9.74 16.03 -9.57
C LEU A 65 -9.25 17.22 -8.70
N GLY A 66 -8.07 17.78 -8.98
CA GLY A 66 -7.44 18.82 -8.16
C GLY A 66 -6.87 18.31 -6.84
N ILE A 67 -6.71 16.99 -6.68
CA ILE A 67 -6.12 16.37 -5.51
C ILE A 67 -4.62 16.20 -5.76
N LYS A 68 -3.80 16.98 -5.06
CA LYS A 68 -2.33 16.93 -5.17
C LYS A 68 -1.72 16.49 -3.85
N GLY A 69 -0.74 15.58 -3.93
CA GLY A 69 0.09 15.22 -2.78
C GLY A 69 0.96 16.40 -2.33
N ASP A 70 1.24 16.46 -1.04
CA ASP A 70 2.37 17.24 -0.51
C ASP A 70 3.66 16.42 -0.56
N GLU A 71 3.52 15.09 -0.54
CA GLU A 71 4.57 14.12 -0.75
C GLU A 71 4.08 13.01 -1.67
N GLY A 72 4.98 12.43 -2.46
CA GLY A 72 4.62 11.31 -3.31
C GLY A 72 5.66 10.99 -4.36
N VAL A 73 5.26 10.11 -5.27
CA VAL A 73 6.15 9.62 -6.35
C VAL A 73 6.59 10.76 -7.27
N ARG A 74 5.67 11.70 -7.58
CA ARG A 74 5.97 12.85 -8.46
C ARG A 74 6.47 14.05 -7.67
N GLU A 75 5.99 14.22 -6.45
CA GLU A 75 6.28 15.37 -5.59
C GLU A 75 7.60 15.22 -4.81
N GLY A 76 8.08 13.98 -4.64
CA GLY A 76 9.17 13.67 -3.74
C GLY A 76 8.76 13.84 -2.28
N GLY A 77 9.75 14.04 -1.41
CA GLY A 77 9.53 14.26 0.01
C GLY A 77 10.56 13.54 0.90
N PRO A 78 10.58 13.84 2.20
CA PRO A 78 11.63 13.39 3.11
C PRO A 78 11.56 11.89 3.44
N TYR A 79 10.46 11.21 3.12
CA TYR A 79 10.24 9.79 3.44
C TYR A 79 10.26 8.88 2.22
N GLY A 80 10.78 9.39 1.10
CA GLY A 80 10.95 8.60 -0.11
C GLY A 80 11.84 7.35 0.09
N PRO A 81 11.82 6.41 -0.87
CA PRO A 81 10.98 6.40 -2.07
C PRO A 81 9.48 6.17 -1.75
N TYR A 82 8.58 6.68 -2.60
CA TYR A 82 7.12 6.59 -2.40
C TYR A 82 6.46 5.45 -3.20
N ARG A 83 7.27 4.60 -3.85
CA ARG A 83 6.84 3.30 -4.37
C ARG A 83 7.33 2.22 -3.43
N GLN A 84 6.48 1.25 -3.14
CA GLN A 84 6.86 0.19 -2.21
C GLN A 84 7.90 -0.77 -2.80
N SER A 85 7.83 -1.03 -4.11
CA SER A 85 8.83 -1.85 -4.81
C SER A 85 10.25 -1.31 -4.69
N GLU A 86 10.42 -0.01 -4.47
CA GLU A 86 11.71 0.67 -4.31
C GLU A 86 12.20 0.65 -2.84
N ARG A 87 11.50 -0.04 -1.92
CA ARG A 87 11.77 -0.04 -0.47
C ARG A 87 12.14 -1.40 0.11
N LEU A 88 12.54 -2.37 -0.72
CA LEU A 88 12.80 -3.75 -0.29
C LEU A 88 13.85 -3.83 0.84
N ASP A 89 14.95 -3.09 0.75
CA ASP A 89 15.99 -3.06 1.80
C ASP A 89 15.44 -2.62 3.17
N HIS A 90 14.50 -1.66 3.15
CA HIS A 90 13.84 -1.19 4.36
C HIS A 90 12.97 -2.30 4.97
N TYR A 91 12.21 -3.02 4.17
CA TYR A 91 11.38 -4.12 4.65
C TYR A 91 12.20 -5.31 5.14
N GLN A 92 13.31 -5.63 4.47
CA GLN A 92 14.22 -6.70 4.90
C GLN A 92 14.72 -6.43 6.32
N LYS A 93 15.20 -5.21 6.59
CA LYS A 93 15.66 -4.81 7.92
C LYS A 93 14.62 -5.06 9.01
N TYR A 94 13.38 -4.61 8.81
CA TYR A 94 12.32 -4.81 9.82
C TYR A 94 11.86 -6.26 9.90
N THR A 95 11.91 -7.01 8.80
CA THR A 95 11.62 -8.44 8.79
C THR A 95 12.63 -9.18 9.66
N ASP A 96 13.92 -8.87 9.50
CA ASP A 96 14.99 -9.46 10.31
C ASP A 96 14.84 -9.10 11.79
N ASP A 97 14.50 -7.85 12.10
CA ASP A 97 14.23 -7.42 13.48
C ASP A 97 13.03 -8.17 14.08
N LEU A 98 11.95 -8.38 13.33
CA LEU A 98 10.79 -9.14 13.80
C LEU A 98 11.12 -10.61 14.07
N VAL A 99 11.88 -11.25 13.19
CA VAL A 99 12.33 -12.64 13.37
C VAL A 99 13.27 -12.75 14.56
N LYS A 100 14.25 -11.84 14.68
CA LYS A 100 15.21 -11.81 15.79
C LYS A 100 14.53 -11.65 17.16
N ASN A 101 13.47 -10.86 17.22
CA ASN A 101 12.70 -10.62 18.45
C ASN A 101 11.64 -11.70 18.72
N GLY A 102 11.56 -12.76 17.91
CA GLY A 102 10.58 -13.83 18.06
C GLY A 102 9.13 -13.40 17.77
N LEU A 103 8.94 -12.27 17.08
CA LEU A 103 7.62 -11.76 16.67
C LEU A 103 7.18 -12.30 15.31
N ALA A 104 8.10 -12.94 14.57
CA ALA A 104 7.85 -13.64 13.33
C ALA A 104 8.71 -14.91 13.24
N TYR A 105 8.33 -15.85 12.38
CA TYR A 105 9.10 -17.07 12.11
C TYR A 105 9.04 -17.43 10.63
N PRO A 106 10.09 -18.06 10.07
CA PRO A 106 10.08 -18.53 8.69
C PRO A 106 9.09 -19.69 8.52
N CYS A 107 8.26 -19.62 7.48
CA CYS A 107 7.39 -20.70 7.07
C CYS A 107 8.01 -21.45 5.89
N PHE A 108 8.11 -22.77 6.00
CA PHE A 108 8.65 -23.64 4.94
C PHE A 108 7.57 -24.47 4.24
N CYS A 109 6.28 -24.14 4.47
CA CYS A 109 5.19 -24.87 3.85
C CYS A 109 5.20 -24.64 2.33
N THR A 110 5.01 -25.68 1.55
CA THR A 110 4.83 -25.53 0.10
C THR A 110 3.40 -25.08 -0.23
N THR A 111 3.19 -24.58 -1.45
CA THR A 111 1.85 -24.21 -1.93
C THR A 111 0.90 -25.40 -1.88
N GLU A 112 1.36 -26.60 -2.26
CA GLU A 112 0.56 -27.83 -2.23
C GLU A 112 0.17 -28.22 -0.80
N GLU A 113 1.07 -28.07 0.17
CA GLU A 113 0.77 -28.33 1.58
C GLU A 113 -0.28 -27.37 2.12
N LEU A 114 -0.22 -26.09 1.73
CA LEU A 114 -1.20 -25.08 2.10
C LEU A 114 -2.57 -25.39 1.49
N GLU A 115 -2.63 -25.78 0.21
CA GLU A 115 -3.86 -26.18 -0.47
C GLU A 115 -4.49 -27.43 0.17
N GLN A 116 -3.69 -28.43 0.52
CA GLN A 116 -4.17 -29.63 1.21
C GLN A 116 -4.76 -29.30 2.58
N LYS A 117 -4.07 -28.45 3.38
CA LYS A 117 -4.59 -27.96 4.66
C LYS A 117 -5.90 -27.19 4.48
N GLN A 118 -5.98 -26.37 3.43
CA GLN A 118 -7.19 -25.61 3.11
C GLN A 118 -8.36 -26.54 2.77
N ASN A 119 -8.15 -27.50 1.87
CA ASN A 119 -9.15 -28.48 1.45
C ASN A 119 -9.62 -29.35 2.61
N ARG A 120 -8.70 -29.79 3.48
CA ARG A 120 -9.03 -30.54 4.69
C ARG A 120 -9.92 -29.71 5.63
N SER A 121 -9.59 -28.44 5.85
CA SER A 121 -10.38 -27.55 6.71
C SER A 121 -11.81 -27.35 6.16
N LYS A 122 -11.94 -27.15 4.83
CA LYS A 122 -13.24 -27.06 4.14
C LYS A 122 -14.05 -28.34 4.28
N GLN A 123 -13.44 -29.52 4.11
CA GLN A 123 -14.12 -30.81 4.29
C GLN A 123 -14.62 -31.02 5.72
N LEU A 124 -13.87 -30.54 6.70
CA LEU A 124 -14.23 -30.62 8.12
C LEU A 124 -15.20 -29.53 8.57
N GLY A 125 -15.56 -28.58 7.69
CA GLY A 125 -16.43 -27.44 8.02
C GLY A 125 -15.82 -26.47 9.03
N ILE A 126 -14.49 -26.45 9.17
CA ILE A 126 -13.78 -25.55 10.09
C ILE A 126 -13.56 -24.23 9.34
N PRO A 127 -14.03 -23.08 9.87
CA PRO A 127 -13.76 -21.77 9.27
C PRO A 127 -12.26 -21.47 9.28
N HIS A 128 -11.81 -20.75 8.24
CA HIS A 128 -10.45 -20.20 8.18
C HIS A 128 -10.27 -19.03 9.15
#